data_AF-A0A378FV37-F1
#
_entry.id   AF-A0A378FV37-F1
#
_cell.length_a   1.000
_cell.length_b   1.000
_cell.length_c   1.000
_cell.angle_alpha   90.00
_cell.angle_beta   90.00
_cell.angle_gamma   90.00
#
_symmetry.space_group_name_H-M   'P 1'
#
loop_
_entity.id
_entity.type
_entity.pdbx_description
1 polymer ?
#
loop_
_entity_poly.entity_id
_entity_poly.type
_entity_poly.pdbx_seq_one_letter_code
_entity_poly.pdbx_strand_id
1 'polypeptide(L)' 'MPRMTNTYMLAGQSTPQEIIESVDYGIFAPNFGGGQVDITSGKFVFSTSEAYLIEKGRSRRR' A
#
# COMPACT_ATOMS: atom_id res chain seq x y z
N MET A 1 5.55 -8.37 -27.85
CA MET A 1 6.21 -8.07 -26.56
C MET A 1 5.25 -8.47 -25.44
N PRO A 2 5.69 -9.18 -24.38
CA PRO A 2 4.83 -9.55 -23.25
C PRO A 2 4.21 -8.32 -22.59
N ARG A 3 2.91 -8.40 -22.25
CA ARG A 3 2.15 -7.31 -21.62
C ARG A 3 1.28 -7.87 -20.51
N MET A 4 1.09 -7.10 -19.45
CA MET A 4 0.12 -7.41 -18.41
C MET A 4 -1.31 -7.14 -18.91
N THR A 5 -2.27 -7.86 -18.34
CA THR A 5 -3.71 -7.65 -18.55
C THR A 5 -4.34 -7.16 -17.25
N ASN A 6 -4.60 -8.06 -16.30
CA ASN A 6 -5.08 -7.74 -14.95
C ASN A 6 -4.20 -8.46 -13.94
N THR A 7 -3.46 -7.69 -13.14
CA THR A 7 -2.55 -8.21 -12.14
C THR A 7 -3.05 -7.79 -10.76
N TYR A 8 -3.37 -8.76 -9.91
CA TYR A 8 -3.91 -8.54 -8.58
C TYR A 8 -3.42 -9.62 -7.61
N MET A 9 -3.52 -9.33 -6.31
CA MET A 9 -3.20 -10.28 -5.24
C MET A 9 -4.46 -11.01 -4.79
N LEU A 10 -4.35 -12.29 -4.48
CA LEU A 10 -5.44 -13.07 -3.89
C LEU A 10 -5.70 -12.62 -2.45
N ALA A 11 -6.94 -12.77 -1.98
CA ALA A 11 -7.31 -12.43 -0.62
C ALA A 11 -6.60 -13.33 0.41
N GLY A 12 -6.12 -12.70 1.49
CA GLY A 12 -5.57 -13.39 2.66
C GLY A 12 -6.65 -13.72 3.70
N GLN A 13 -6.21 -14.01 4.94
CA GLN A 13 -7.09 -14.35 6.05
C GLN A 13 -7.34 -13.18 7.02
N SER A 14 -6.44 -12.20 7.05
CA SER A 14 -6.53 -11.06 7.97
C SER A 14 -7.60 -10.07 7.53
N THR A 15 -8.32 -9.53 8.51
CA THR A 15 -9.26 -8.44 8.27
C THR A 15 -8.50 -7.10 8.11
N PRO A 16 -9.04 -6.12 7.36
CA PRO A 16 -8.41 -4.81 7.24
C PRO A 16 -8.17 -4.11 8.58
N GLN A 17 -9.07 -4.33 9.56
CA GLN A 17 -8.99 -3.73 10.88
C GLN A 17 -7.81 -4.29 11.69
N GLU A 18 -7.61 -5.61 11.70
CA GLU A 18 -6.48 -6.25 12.36
C GLU A 18 -5.13 -5.76 11.82
N ILE A 19 -5.05 -5.51 10.51
CA ILE A 19 -3.83 -5.00 9.87
C ILE A 19 -3.53 -3.58 10.37
N ILE A 20 -4.53 -2.71 10.46
CA ILE A 20 -4.34 -1.33 10.95
C ILE A 20 -3.99 -1.33 12.44
N GLU A 21 -4.66 -2.16 13.24
CA GLU A 21 -4.41 -2.27 14.69
C GLU A 21 -3.03 -2.83 15.02
N SER A 22 -2.45 -3.64 14.13
CA SER A 22 -1.10 -4.19 14.29
C SER A 22 0.03 -3.15 14.15
N VAL A 23 -0.28 -1.92 13.72
CA VAL A 23 0.73 -0.87 13.46
C VAL A 23 0.72 0.18 14.57
N ASP A 24 1.84 0.27 15.30
CA ASP A 24 2.03 1.27 16.36
C ASP A 24 2.27 2.69 15.81
N TYR A 25 3.08 2.82 14.76
CA TYR A 25 3.34 4.08 14.06
C TYR A 25 3.66 3.82 12.59
N GLY A 26 2.83 4.31 11.67
CA GLY A 26 2.99 4.05 10.24
C GLY A 26 2.06 4.87 9.36
N ILE A 27 1.97 4.52 8.07
CA ILE A 27 1.08 5.21 7.11
C ILE A 27 0.08 4.20 6.53
N PHE A 28 -1.20 4.56 6.58
CA PHE A 28 -2.26 3.89 5.84
C PHE A 28 -2.50 4.63 4.52
N ALA A 29 -2.21 3.99 3.39
CA ALA A 29 -2.35 4.56 2.06
C ALA A 29 -3.44 3.82 1.26
N PRO A 30 -4.71 4.26 1.32
CA PRO A 30 -5.81 3.59 0.64
C PRO A 30 -5.80 3.81 -0.88
N ASN A 31 -5.13 4.86 -1.36
CA ASN A 31 -5.16 5.22 -2.77
C ASN A 31 -3.81 5.71 -3.28
N PHE A 32 -3.45 5.26 -4.47
CA PHE A 32 -2.18 5.54 -5.14
C PHE A 32 -2.44 6.19 -6.48
N GLY A 33 -1.50 7.02 -6.93
CA GLY A 33 -1.54 7.64 -8.24
C GLY A 33 -0.86 6.75 -9.28
N GLY A 34 0.41 7.03 -9.54
CA GLY A 34 1.25 6.27 -10.46
C GLY A 34 2.42 5.57 -9.75
N GLY A 35 3.17 4.81 -10.54
CA GLY A 35 4.39 4.16 -10.09
C GLY A 35 5.34 3.86 -11.25
N GLN A 36 6.59 3.58 -10.92
CA GLN A 36 7.64 3.23 -11.86
C GLN A 36 8.51 2.11 -11.29
N VAL A 37 9.08 1.28 -12.17
CA VAL A 37 10.01 0.23 -11.80
C VAL A 37 11.25 0.27 -12.70
N ASP A 38 12.41 0.11 -12.10
CA ASP A 38 13.65 -0.28 -12.76
C ASP A 38 13.82 -1.79 -12.58
N ILE A 39 13.58 -2.55 -13.66
CA ILE A 39 13.63 -4.01 -13.64
C ILE A 39 15.07 -4.57 -13.52
N THR A 40 16.09 -3.76 -13.81
CA THR A 40 17.48 -4.18 -13.75
C THR A 40 17.99 -4.11 -12.31
N SER A 41 17.65 -3.05 -11.58
CA SER A 41 18.03 -2.90 -10.17
C SER A 41 16.99 -3.42 -9.18
N GLY A 42 15.77 -3.73 -9.63
CA GLY A 42 14.66 -4.16 -8.78
C GLY A 42 14.04 -3.04 -7.95
N LYS A 43 14.40 -1.78 -8.21
CA LYS A 43 13.88 -0.62 -7.49
C LYS A 43 12.52 -0.22 -8.06
N PHE A 44 11.56 0.03 -7.18
CA PHE A 44 10.23 0.49 -7.55
C PHE A 44 9.77 1.65 -6.67
N VAL A 45 8.97 2.53 -7.25
CA VAL A 45 8.38 3.68 -6.58
C VAL A 45 6.91 3.75 -6.91
N PHE A 46 6.11 4.19 -5.94
CA PHE A 46 4.70 4.51 -6.10
C PHE A 46 4.38 5.74 -5.26
N SER A 47 3.51 6.61 -5.78
CA SER A 47 3.14 7.85 -5.12
C SER A 47 1.73 7.74 -4.56
N THR A 48 1.55 8.09 -3.28
CA THR A 48 0.25 8.06 -2.62
C THR A 48 -0.59 9.27 -3.01
N SER A 49 -1.82 9.03 -3.45
CA SER A 49 -2.81 10.09 -3.69
C SER A 49 -3.52 10.48 -2.38
N GLU A 50 -3.68 9.51 -1.48
CA GLU A 50 -4.27 9.69 -0.17
C GLU A 50 -3.50 8.85 0.86
N ALA A 51 -3.19 9.44 2.01
CA ALA A 51 -2.45 8.79 3.07
C ALA A 51 -2.88 9.32 4.46
N TYR A 52 -2.93 8.41 5.43
CA TYR A 52 -3.30 8.67 6.81
C TYR A 52 -2.19 8.19 7.73
N LEU A 53 -1.97 8.89 8.84
CA LEU A 53 -1.02 8.43 9.86
C LEU A 53 -1.70 7.38 10.73
N ILE A 54 -1.09 6.21 10.90
CA ILE A 54 -1.51 5.24 11.92
C ILE A 54 -0.70 5.53 13.19
N GLU A 55 -1.39 5.79 14.30
CA GLU A 55 -0.79 5.89 15.63
C GLU A 55 -1.57 5.01 16.62
N LYS A 56 -0.88 4.10 17.30
CA LYS A 56 -1.45 3.16 18.29
C LYS A 56 -2.68 2.42 17.77
N GLY A 57 -2.58 1.88 16.55
CA GLY A 57 -3.66 1.13 15.91
C GLY A 57 -4.86 1.95 15.45
N ARG A 58 -4.77 3.30 15.40
CA ARG A 58 -5.82 4.16 14.84
C ARG A 58 -5.30 5.04 13.71
N SER A 59 -6.04 5.10 12.61
CA SER A 59 -5.77 6.03 11.51
C SER A 59 -6.26 7.43 11.86
N ARG A 60 -5.37 8.41 11.73
CA ARG A 60 -5.65 9.83 11.91
C ARG A 60 -5.36 10.57 10.62
N ARG A 61 -6.31 11.38 10.19
CA ARG A 61 -6.16 12.31 9.07
C ARG A 61 -5.29 13.49 9.51
N ARG A 62 -4.29 13.83 8.70
CA ARG A 62 -3.63 15.13 8.76
C ARG A 62 -4.21 16.05 7.68
#